data_AF-A0A2S7JCV4-F1
#
_entry.id   AF-A0A2S7JCV4-F1
#
_cell.length_a   1.000
_cell.length_b   1.000
_cell.length_c   1.000
_cell.angle_alpha   90.00
_cell.angle_beta   90.00
_cell.angle_gamma   90.00
#
_symmetry.space_group_name_H-M   'P 1'
#
loop_
_entity.id
_entity.type
_entity.pdbx_description
1 polymer ?
#
loop_
_entity_poly.entity_id
_entity_poly.type
_entity_poly.pdbx_seq_one_letter_code
_entity_poly.pdbx_strand_id
1 'polypeptide(L)'
;MANNLKRRAFYDARAKALLRELRESKQVTYADLAKRLEGYGGVMSERVLISRFTRGTFSLSFALMVLDELGVKSIEVPHYGGTGQGKKPKGE
;
A
#
# COMPACT_ATOMS: atom_id res chain seq x y z
N MET A 1 -9.77 -21.37 -12.61
CA MET A 1 -9.75 -21.15 -11.14
C MET A 1 -8.38 -20.68 -10.64
N ALA A 2 -7.28 -21.41 -10.85
CA ALA A 2 -5.94 -21.08 -10.30
C ALA A 2 -5.37 -19.69 -10.70
N ASN A 3 -5.69 -19.19 -11.89
CA ASN A 3 -5.20 -17.88 -12.36
C ASN A 3 -5.77 -16.69 -11.56
N ASN A 4 -7.04 -16.77 -11.14
CA ASN A 4 -7.70 -15.71 -10.37
C ASN A 4 -7.09 -15.59 -8.96
N LEU A 5 -6.72 -16.74 -8.36
CA LEU A 5 -6.04 -16.78 -7.07
C LEU A 5 -4.65 -16.14 -7.14
N LYS A 6 -3.89 -16.42 -8.21
CA LYS A 6 -2.57 -15.79 -8.44
C LYS A 6 -2.66 -14.28 -8.64
N ARG A 7 -3.67 -13.80 -9.39
CA ARG A 7 -3.94 -12.37 -9.58
C ARG A 7 -4.21 -11.67 -8.26
N ARG A 8 -5.14 -12.19 -7.46
CA ARG A 8 -5.48 -11.62 -6.15
C ARG A 8 -4.26 -11.60 -5.24
N ALA A 9 -3.53 -12.71 -5.14
CA ALA A 9 -2.34 -12.80 -4.31
C ALA A 9 -1.24 -11.77 -4.69
N PHE A 10 -1.09 -11.46 -5.98
CA PHE A 10 -0.18 -10.40 -6.43
C PHE A 10 -0.59 -9.02 -5.92
N TYR A 11 -1.88 -8.66 -6.06
CA TYR A 11 -2.37 -7.37 -5.57
C TYR A 11 -2.31 -7.29 -4.04
N ASP A 12 -2.65 -8.37 -3.33
CA ASP A 12 -2.54 -8.47 -1.88
C ASP A 12 -1.08 -8.27 -1.43
N ALA A 13 -0.12 -8.91 -2.11
CA ALA A 13 1.30 -8.73 -1.82
C ALA A 13 1.77 -7.28 -2.06
N ARG A 14 1.34 -6.66 -3.17
CA ARG A 14 1.72 -5.27 -3.46
C ARG A 14 1.09 -4.28 -2.48
N ALA A 15 -0.15 -4.50 -2.05
CA ALA A 15 -0.81 -3.65 -1.05
C ALA A 15 -0.05 -3.65 0.29
N LYS A 16 0.43 -4.82 0.75
CA LYS A 16 1.27 -4.95 1.95
C LYS A 16 2.59 -4.21 1.81
N ALA A 17 3.25 -4.42 0.67
CA ALA A 17 4.56 -3.85 0.40
C ALA A 17 4.48 -2.32 0.29
N LEU A 18 3.49 -1.78 -0.43
CA LEU A 18 3.35 -0.35 -0.71
C LEU A 18 3.31 0.49 0.56
N LEU A 19 2.38 0.21 1.49
CA LEU A 19 2.27 1.02 2.70
C LEU A 19 3.50 0.89 3.59
N ARG A 20 4.11 -0.31 3.63
CA ARG A 20 5.34 -0.56 4.38
C ARG A 20 6.52 0.22 3.81
N GLU A 21 6.75 0.13 2.51
CA GLU A 21 7.81 0.84 1.78
C GLU A 21 7.66 2.36 1.94
N LEU A 22 6.44 2.89 1.80
CA LEU A 22 6.16 4.31 1.97
C LEU A 22 6.48 4.77 3.40
N ARG A 23 6.02 4.03 4.41
CA ARG A 23 6.33 4.32 5.82
C ARG A 23 7.84 4.33 6.07
N GLU A 24 8.54 3.31 5.59
CA GLU A 24 10.00 3.19 5.73
C GLU A 24 10.75 4.31 5.01
N SER A 25 10.31 4.69 3.80
CA SER A 25 10.89 5.81 3.03
C SER A 25 10.75 7.16 3.72
N LYS A 26 9.73 7.30 4.57
CA LYS A 26 9.47 8.51 5.38
C LYS A 26 10.05 8.42 6.78
N GLN A 27 10.75 7.33 7.12
CA GLN A 27 11.34 7.08 8.44
C GLN A 27 10.32 7.17 9.60
N VAL A 28 9.05 6.83 9.35
CA VAL A 28 7.97 6.89 10.36
C VAL A 28 7.86 5.54 11.05
N THR A 29 7.86 5.47 12.39
CA THR A 29 7.62 4.19 13.09
C THR A 29 6.13 3.80 13.09
N TYR A 30 5.79 2.55 13.40
CA TYR A 30 4.38 2.17 13.54
C TYR A 30 3.72 2.89 14.73
N ALA A 31 4.45 3.13 15.81
CA ALA A 31 4.00 3.93 16.95
C ALA A 31 3.70 5.39 16.55
N ASP A 32 4.58 6.02 15.78
CA ASP A 32 4.37 7.40 15.29
C ASP A 32 3.16 7.48 14.37
N LEU A 33 3.05 6.53 13.42
CA LEU A 33 1.93 6.50 12.49
C LEU A 33 0.61 6.26 13.22
N ALA A 34 0.58 5.36 14.21
CA ALA A 34 -0.58 5.13 15.06
C ALA A 34 -1.03 6.43 15.76
N LYS A 35 -0.09 7.14 16.39
CA LYS A 35 -0.36 8.40 17.08
C LYS A 35 -0.87 9.49 16.12
N ARG A 36 -0.29 9.60 14.94
CA ARG A 36 -0.72 10.59 13.93
C ARG A 36 -2.13 10.31 13.42
N LEU A 37 -2.47 9.03 13.24
CA LEU A 37 -3.80 8.61 12.79
C LEU A 37 -4.91 8.85 13.83
N GLU A 38 -4.57 9.09 15.11
CA GLU A 38 -5.56 9.49 16.12
C GLU A 38 -6.31 10.78 15.72
N GLY A 39 -5.63 11.69 15.00
CA GLY A 39 -6.23 12.93 14.49
C GLY A 39 -7.38 12.72 13.49
N TYR A 40 -7.49 11.53 12.89
CA TYR A 40 -8.56 11.17 11.95
C TYR A 40 -9.77 10.52 12.66
N GLY A 41 -9.82 10.57 13.99
CA GLY A 41 -10.93 10.07 14.80
C GLY A 41 -10.89 8.57 15.11
N GLY A 42 -9.79 7.90 14.80
CA GLY A 42 -9.59 6.48 15.09
C GLY A 42 -8.58 6.24 16.21
N VAL A 43 -8.99 5.60 17.30
CA VAL A 43 -8.04 5.01 18.27
C VAL A 43 -7.43 3.77 17.62
N MET A 44 -6.31 3.94 16.92
CA MET A 44 -5.56 2.82 16.33
C MET A 44 -4.28 2.61 17.11
N SER A 45 -4.21 1.51 17.87
CA SER A 45 -2.96 1.11 18.50
C SER A 45 -1.95 0.62 17.46
N GLU A 46 -0.66 0.75 17.77
CA GLU A 46 0.44 0.23 16.96
C GLU A 46 0.22 -1.24 16.56
N ARG A 47 -0.25 -2.06 17.50
CA ARG A 47 -0.54 -3.49 17.26
C ARG A 47 -1.63 -3.70 16.20
N VAL A 48 -2.69 -2.90 16.21
CA VAL A 48 -3.76 -2.96 15.20
C VAL A 48 -3.22 -2.54 13.84
N LEU A 49 -2.37 -1.51 13.81
CA LEU A 49 -1.74 -1.02 12.60
C LEU A 49 -0.84 -2.10 11.95
N ILE A 50 0.04 -2.72 12.74
CA ILE A 50 0.91 -3.82 12.31
C ILE A 50 0.08 -5.00 11.77
N SER A 51 -0.99 -5.37 12.46
CA SER A 51 -1.89 -6.46 12.03
C SER A 51 -2.51 -6.17 10.67
N ARG A 52 -2.99 -4.94 10.44
CA ARG A 52 -3.57 -4.53 9.14
C ARG A 52 -2.55 -4.55 8.01
N PHE A 53 -1.36 -3.99 8.25
CA PHE A 53 -0.26 -4.00 7.27
C PHE A 53 0.16 -5.44 6.92
N THR A 54 0.24 -6.32 7.92
CA THR A 54 0.63 -7.73 7.72
C THR A 54 -0.42 -8.52 6.95
N ARG A 55 -1.70 -8.29 7.24
CA ARG A 55 -2.81 -8.98 6.54
C ARG A 55 -2.98 -8.49 5.12
N GLY A 56 -2.71 -7.21 4.83
CA GLY A 56 -2.84 -6.59 3.50
C GLY A 56 -4.29 -6.39 3.06
N THR A 57 -5.24 -6.71 3.92
CA THR A 57 -6.67 -6.54 3.69
C THR A 57 -7.17 -5.44 4.60
N PHE A 58 -7.32 -4.24 4.05
CA PHE A 58 -7.86 -3.07 4.72
C PHE A 58 -8.80 -2.32 3.78
N SER A 59 -9.67 -1.48 4.34
CA SER A 59 -10.54 -0.63 3.52
C SER A 59 -9.72 0.41 2.76
N LEU A 60 -10.24 0.86 1.62
CA LEU A 60 -9.62 1.97 0.88
C LEU A 60 -9.55 3.24 1.73
N SER A 61 -10.55 3.51 2.57
CA SER A 61 -10.53 4.65 3.50
C SER A 61 -9.33 4.63 4.44
N PHE A 62 -8.99 3.46 4.99
CA PHE A 62 -7.79 3.32 5.82
C PHE A 62 -6.51 3.55 5.02
N ALA A 63 -6.44 3.02 3.80
CA ALA A 63 -5.29 3.25 2.92
C ALA A 63 -5.08 4.74 2.64
N LEU A 64 -6.16 5.46 2.31
CA LEU A 64 -6.11 6.89 2.00
C LEU A 64 -5.66 7.73 3.20
N MET A 65 -6.15 7.44 4.41
CA MET A 65 -5.66 8.12 5.63
C MET A 65 -4.16 7.93 5.84
N VAL A 66 -3.66 6.70 5.64
CA VAL A 66 -2.21 6.42 5.76
C VAL A 66 -1.41 7.16 4.67
N LEU A 67 -1.91 7.19 3.44
CA LEU A 67 -1.25 7.88 2.33
C LEU A 67 -1.20 9.40 2.56
N ASP A 68 -2.29 9.99 3.01
CA ASP A 68 -2.38 11.41 3.35
C ASP A 68 -1.41 11.77 4.48
N GLU A 69 -1.39 10.98 5.56
CA GLU A 69 -0.48 11.17 6.69
C GLU A 69 1.01 11.03 6.30
N LEU A 70 1.31 10.17 5.33
CA LEU A 70 2.67 10.01 4.80
C LEU A 70 3.01 11.05 3.71
N GLY A 71 2.08 11.96 3.38
CA GLY A 71 2.26 13.00 2.37
C GLY A 71 2.37 12.46 0.94
N VAL A 72 1.70 11.34 0.65
CA VAL A 72 1.70 10.69 -0.67
C VAL A 72 0.61 11.31 -1.54
N LYS A 73 1.01 11.90 -2.67
CA LYS A 73 0.09 12.58 -3.61
C LYS A 73 -0.47 11.67 -4.70
N SER A 74 0.25 10.59 -5.01
CA SER A 74 -0.14 9.64 -6.06
C SER A 74 0.40 8.25 -5.75
N ILE A 75 -0.31 7.23 -6.23
CA ILE A 75 0.11 5.82 -6.20
C ILE A 75 -0.05 5.23 -7.60
N GLU A 76 0.83 4.30 -7.94
CA GLU A 76 0.72 3.53 -9.17
C GLU A 76 -0.03 2.22 -8.90
N VAL A 77 -1.04 1.94 -9.73
CA VAL A 77 -1.73 0.65 -9.69
C VAL A 77 -0.87 -0.37 -10.41
N PRO A 78 -0.34 -1.39 -9.71
CA PRO A 78 0.49 -2.42 -10.34
C PRO A 78 -0.32 -3.22 -11.35
N HIS A 79 0.29 -3.75 -12.40
CA HIS A 79 -0.41 -4.62 -13.34
C HIS A 79 0.08 -6.07 -13.20
N TYR A 80 -0.87 -6.97 -12.92
CA TYR A 80 -0.56 -8.39 -12.91
C TYR A 80 -0.15 -8.88 -14.30
N GLY A 81 1.08 -9.40 -14.42
CA GLY A 81 1.62 -9.90 -15.68
C GLY A 81 2.52 -8.91 -16.44
N GLY A 82 2.74 -7.71 -15.91
CA GLY A 82 3.54 -6.67 -16.57
C GLY A 82 2.79 -6.05 -17.76
N THR A 83 2.56 -4.74 -17.75
CA THR A 83 1.92 -4.07 -18.88
C THR A 83 2.84 -4.04 -20.09
N GLY A 84 2.25 -4.17 -21.27
CA GLY A 84 2.77 -3.56 -22.49
C GLY A 84 2.82 -2.04 -22.37
N GLN A 85 3.79 -1.51 -21.61
CA GLN A 85 4.28 -0.16 -21.78
C GLN A 85 5.47 -0.23 -22.74
N GLY A 86 5.22 0.19 -23.99
CA GLY A 86 6.22 0.57 -24.98
C GLY A 86 7.13 -0.55 -25.49
N LYS A 87 6.75 -1.18 -26.62
CA LYS A 87 7.77 -1.41 -27.65
C LYS A 87 8.37 -0.02 -27.91
N LYS A 88 9.61 0.24 -27.51
CA LYS A 88 10.37 1.34 -28.12
C LYS A 88 10.24 1.13 -29.63
N PRO A 89 9.85 2.14 -30.45
CA PRO A 89 10.05 2.00 -31.88
C PRO A 89 11.52 1.65 -32.06
N LYS A 90 11.75 0.53 -32.75
CA LYS A 90 13.09 0.13 -33.16
C LYS A 90 13.52 1.26 -34.10
N GLY A 91 14.37 2.16 -33.59
CA GLY A 91 14.93 3.26 -34.35
C GLY A 91 15.59 2.72 -35.60
N GLU A 92 15.37 3.47 -36.67
CA GLU A 92 15.76 3.28 -38.07
C GLU A 92 17.23 2.91 -38.26
#